data_AF-U5VP61-F1
#
_entry.id   AF-U5VP61-F1
#
_cell.length_a   1.000
_cell.length_b   1.000
_cell.length_c   1.000
_cell.angle_alpha   90.00
_cell.angle_beta   90.00
_cell.angle_gamma   90.00
#
_symmetry.space_group_name_H-M   'P 1'
#
loop_
_entity.id
_entity.type
_entity.pdbx_description
1 polymer ?
#
loop_
_entity_poly.entity_id
_entity_poly.type
_entity_poly.pdbx_seq_one_letter_code
_entity_poly.pdbx_strand_id
1 'polypeptide(L)'
;MGDVRSEPAAVLAEVAAERRAQDKKWGLQNHPDGTGPAYAAEAALARKECDEAAATGSLSWRHILLEEVAEATAEDDPEALRRELIQVAAVAVAWAEALDRRG
;
A
#
# COMPACT_ATOMS: atom_id res chain seq x y z
N MET A 1 -9.68 13.45 29.99
CA MET A 1 -8.40 13.91 29.45
C MET A 1 -8.18 13.11 28.18
N GLY A 2 -8.32 13.76 27.01
CA GLY A 2 -8.07 13.29 25.63
C GLY A 2 -8.24 11.80 25.29
N ASP A 3 -9.31 11.48 24.55
CA ASP A 3 -9.40 10.30 23.67
C ASP A 3 -8.21 10.34 22.68
N VAL A 4 -7.20 9.51 22.92
CA VAL A 4 -6.02 9.37 22.05
C VAL A 4 -6.45 8.56 20.84
N ARG A 5 -7.18 9.20 19.93
CA ARG A 5 -7.28 8.69 18.57
C ARG A 5 -5.86 8.68 18.02
N SER A 6 -5.41 7.54 17.54
CA SER A 6 -4.19 7.41 16.76
C SER A 6 -4.29 8.35 15.55
N GLU A 7 -3.74 9.57 15.71
CA GLU A 7 -3.68 10.57 14.66
C GLU A 7 -2.86 9.98 13.49
N PRO A 8 -3.26 10.16 12.22
CA PRO A 8 -2.51 9.69 11.06
C PRO A 8 -1.01 10.05 11.07
N ALA A 9 -0.68 11.14 11.77
CA ALA A 9 0.69 11.60 11.98
C ALA A 9 1.60 10.57 12.70
N ALA A 10 1.06 9.69 13.55
CA ALA A 10 1.86 8.74 14.33
C ALA A 10 2.43 7.63 13.44
N VAL A 11 1.58 6.92 12.69
CA VAL A 11 1.99 5.84 11.79
C VAL A 11 2.91 6.38 10.68
N LEU A 12 2.62 7.57 10.14
CA LEU A 12 3.49 8.21 9.15
C LEU A 12 4.89 8.53 9.72
N ALA A 13 4.99 8.90 10.99
CA ALA A 13 6.28 9.13 11.64
C ALA A 13 7.09 7.83 11.79
N GLU A 14 6.42 6.70 12.06
CA GLU A 14 7.05 5.37 12.09
C GLU A 14 7.54 4.94 10.71
N VAL A 15 6.74 5.12 9.66
CA VAL A 15 7.17 4.87 8.27
C VAL A 15 8.40 5.72 7.92
N ALA A 16 8.40 6.99 8.29
CA ALA A 16 9.54 7.88 8.06
C ALA A 16 10.79 7.43 8.85
N ALA A 17 10.62 6.91 10.07
CA ALA A 17 11.72 6.35 10.86
C ALA A 17 12.29 5.08 10.23
N GLU A 18 11.43 4.18 9.76
CA GLU A 18 11.83 2.95 9.08
C GLU A 18 12.56 3.26 7.77
N ARG A 19 12.11 4.25 6.97
CA ARG A 19 12.83 4.66 5.76
C ARG A 19 14.23 5.19 6.06
N ARG A 20 14.39 6.01 7.12
CA ARG A 20 15.73 6.43 7.57
C ARG A 20 16.61 5.25 8.00
N ALA A 21 16.03 4.24 8.66
CA ALA A 21 16.76 3.05 9.08
C ALA A 21 17.20 2.20 7.88
N GLN A 22 16.34 2.04 6.88
CA GLN A 22 16.66 1.36 5.63
C GLN A 22 17.76 2.08 4.84
N ASP A 23 17.72 3.41 4.75
CA ASP A 23 18.76 4.20 4.07
C ASP A 23 20.12 4.02 4.77
N LYS A 24 20.13 3.98 6.10
CA LYS A 24 21.35 3.68 6.88
C LYS A 24 21.85 2.26 6.63
N LYS A 25 20.95 1.29 6.43
CA LYS A 25 21.28 -0.13 6.28
C LYS A 25 21.74 -0.47 4.86
N TRP A 26 21.09 0.09 3.84
CA TRP A 26 21.22 -0.33 2.45
C TRP A 26 21.73 0.79 1.51
N GLY A 27 21.81 2.03 1.97
CA GLY A 27 22.23 3.17 1.17
C GLY A 27 21.23 3.51 0.05
N LEU A 28 21.72 4.15 -1.02
CA LEU A 28 20.93 4.49 -2.21
C LEU A 28 20.52 3.20 -2.93
N GLN A 29 19.23 3.06 -3.25
CA GLN A 29 18.67 1.94 -3.99
C GLN A 29 18.01 2.47 -5.28
N ASN A 30 18.69 2.25 -6.41
CA ASN A 30 18.20 2.64 -7.75
C ASN A 30 18.07 1.38 -8.62
N HIS A 31 17.13 0.51 -8.27
CA HIS A 31 16.86 -0.70 -9.05
C HIS A 31 15.94 -0.38 -10.23
N PRO A 32 15.97 -1.18 -11.31
CA PRO A 32 14.93 -1.13 -12.35
C PRO A 32 13.56 -1.45 -11.75
N ASP A 33 12.50 -0.85 -12.29
CA ASP A 33 11.14 -1.00 -11.74
C ASP A 33 10.63 -2.44 -11.80
N GLY A 34 10.90 -3.14 -12.92
CA GLY A 34 10.48 -4.53 -13.09
C GLY A 34 8.96 -4.72 -13.21
N THR A 35 8.23 -3.63 -13.47
CA THR A 35 6.76 -3.55 -13.65
C THR A 35 6.37 -3.52 -15.13
N GLY A 36 5.08 -3.59 -15.41
CA GLY A 36 4.50 -3.33 -16.74
C GLY A 36 3.42 -4.33 -17.16
N PRO A 37 3.00 -4.31 -18.43
CA PRO A 37 1.79 -5.00 -18.89
C PRO A 37 1.80 -6.52 -18.74
N ALA A 38 2.97 -7.12 -18.51
CA ALA A 38 3.10 -8.54 -18.20
C ALA A 38 2.32 -8.95 -16.95
N TYR A 39 2.08 -8.03 -16.01
CA TYR A 39 1.35 -8.25 -14.77
C TYR A 39 -0.14 -7.83 -14.82
N ALA A 40 -0.65 -7.47 -16.00
CA ALA A 40 -2.03 -6.98 -16.14
C ALA A 40 -3.08 -8.03 -15.77
N ALA A 41 -2.77 -9.32 -15.96
CA ALA A 41 -3.68 -10.40 -15.59
C ALA A 41 -3.81 -10.53 -14.07
N GLU A 42 -2.71 -10.37 -13.34
CA GLU A 42 -2.64 -10.36 -11.89
C GLU A 42 -3.40 -9.16 -11.32
N ALA A 43 -3.22 -7.96 -11.89
CA ALA A 43 -3.98 -6.77 -11.52
C ALA A 43 -5.49 -6.95 -11.70
N ALA A 44 -5.91 -7.45 -12.87
CA ALA A 44 -7.31 -7.72 -13.15
C ALA A 44 -7.92 -8.76 -12.19
N LEU A 45 -7.17 -9.80 -11.83
CA LEU A 45 -7.62 -10.80 -10.87
C LEU A 45 -7.75 -10.22 -9.46
N ALA A 46 -6.76 -9.46 -8.98
CA ALA A 46 -6.78 -8.85 -7.65
C ALA A 46 -7.97 -7.88 -7.50
N ARG A 47 -8.21 -7.04 -8.51
CA ARG A 47 -9.37 -6.16 -8.58
C ARG A 47 -10.69 -6.92 -8.53
N LYS A 48 -10.82 -7.98 -9.33
CA LYS A 48 -12.01 -8.83 -9.32
C LYS A 48 -12.26 -9.44 -7.93
N GLU A 49 -11.23 -9.97 -7.28
CA GLU A 49 -11.34 -10.52 -5.92
C GLU A 49 -11.77 -9.44 -4.91
N CYS A 50 -11.22 -8.23 -5.02
CA CYS A 50 -11.59 -7.10 -4.17
C CYS A 50 -13.05 -6.69 -4.37
N ASP A 51 -13.48 -6.52 -5.63
CA ASP A 51 -14.86 -6.20 -6.01
C ASP A 51 -15.86 -7.26 -5.52
N GLU A 52 -15.54 -8.55 -5.69
CA GLU A 52 -16.39 -9.65 -5.21
C GLU A 52 -16.47 -9.69 -3.68
N ALA A 53 -15.35 -9.44 -2.99
CA ALA A 53 -15.34 -9.37 -1.54
C ALA A 53 -16.16 -8.17 -1.03
N ALA A 54 -16.06 -7.02 -1.69
CA ALA A 54 -16.89 -5.84 -1.41
C ALA A 54 -18.38 -6.14 -1.62
N ALA A 55 -18.74 -6.75 -2.75
CA ALA A 55 -20.12 -7.08 -3.08
C ALA A 55 -20.76 -8.07 -2.09
N THR A 56 -19.96 -8.97 -1.51
CA THR A 56 -20.43 -9.99 -0.55
C THR A 56 -20.31 -9.57 0.91
N GLY A 57 -19.82 -8.35 1.20
CA GLY A 57 -19.59 -7.88 2.57
C GLY A 57 -18.43 -8.58 3.28
N SER A 58 -17.54 -9.23 2.53
CA SER A 58 -16.35 -9.93 3.02
C SER A 58 -15.04 -9.18 2.73
N LEU A 59 -15.13 -7.91 2.31
CA LEU A 59 -13.98 -7.04 2.05
C LEU A 59 -13.04 -7.00 3.25
N SER A 60 -11.74 -7.12 2.96
CA SER A 60 -10.70 -7.12 3.97
C SER A 60 -9.58 -6.19 3.55
N TRP A 61 -8.78 -5.74 4.50
CA TRP A 61 -7.59 -4.95 4.21
C TRP A 61 -6.58 -5.67 3.31
N ARG A 62 -6.53 -7.01 3.36
CA ARG A 62 -5.71 -7.80 2.43
C ARG A 62 -6.17 -7.60 0.98
N HIS A 63 -7.48 -7.60 0.72
CA HIS A 63 -8.01 -7.41 -0.63
C HIS A 63 -7.60 -6.05 -1.18
N ILE A 64 -7.81 -4.99 -0.40
CA ILE A 64 -7.48 -3.61 -0.79
C ILE A 64 -5.97 -3.47 -1.03
N LEU A 65 -5.13 -3.96 -0.12
CA LEU A 65 -3.67 -3.84 -0.29
C LEU A 65 -3.15 -4.60 -1.50
N LEU A 66 -3.67 -5.82 -1.75
CA LEU A 66 -3.22 -6.63 -2.88
C LEU A 66 -3.68 -6.05 -4.22
N GLU A 67 -4.85 -5.44 -4.29
CA GLU A 67 -5.31 -4.73 -5.48
C GLU A 67 -4.35 -3.59 -5.84
N GLU A 68 -4.08 -2.67 -4.90
CA GLU A 68 -3.18 -1.53 -5.15
C GLU A 68 -1.75 -1.97 -5.53
N VAL A 69 -1.25 -3.04 -4.89
CA VAL A 69 0.08 -3.59 -5.24
C VAL A 69 0.06 -4.17 -6.66
N ALA A 70 -0.99 -4.90 -7.03
CA ALA A 70 -1.08 -5.51 -8.34
C ALA A 70 -1.23 -4.44 -9.44
N GLU A 71 -2.05 -3.41 -9.22
CA GLU A 71 -2.17 -2.25 -10.12
C GLU A 71 -0.82 -1.54 -10.29
N ALA A 72 -0.09 -1.26 -9.20
CA ALA A 72 1.26 -0.69 -9.29
C ALA A 72 2.22 -1.58 -10.11
N THR A 73 2.20 -2.91 -9.92
CA THR A 73 3.10 -3.80 -10.67
C THR A 73 2.76 -3.92 -12.16
N ALA A 74 1.52 -3.65 -12.56
CA ALA A 74 1.09 -3.70 -13.95
C ALA A 74 1.41 -2.40 -14.73
N GLU A 75 1.83 -1.34 -14.04
CA GLU A 75 2.07 -0.03 -14.62
C GLU A 75 3.45 0.09 -15.30
N ASP A 76 3.51 0.73 -16.46
CA ASP A 76 4.73 0.99 -17.23
C ASP A 76 5.06 2.48 -17.41
N ASP A 77 4.10 3.38 -17.16
CA ASP A 77 4.33 4.81 -17.10
C ASP A 77 4.91 5.21 -15.73
N PRO A 78 6.10 5.85 -15.67
CA PRO A 78 6.74 6.18 -14.40
C PRO A 78 5.93 7.14 -13.51
N GLU A 79 5.15 8.05 -14.09
CA GLU A 79 4.34 9.00 -13.31
C GLU A 79 3.12 8.31 -12.71
N ALA A 80 2.46 7.45 -13.49
CA ALA A 80 1.40 6.59 -13.01
C ALA A 80 1.90 5.60 -11.95
N LEU A 81 3.03 4.92 -12.17
CA LEU A 81 3.62 3.98 -11.22
C LEU A 81 3.88 4.68 -9.89
N ARG A 82 4.42 5.90 -9.92
CA ARG A 82 4.62 6.69 -8.70
C ARG A 82 3.31 6.97 -7.96
N ARG A 83 2.20 7.22 -8.66
CA ARG A 83 0.88 7.45 -8.04
C ARG A 83 0.37 6.17 -7.37
N GLU A 84 0.43 5.04 -8.06
CA GLU A 84 0.00 3.75 -7.50
C GLU A 84 0.85 3.34 -6.30
N LEU A 85 2.17 3.52 -6.34
CA LEU A 85 3.05 3.26 -5.20
C LEU A 85 2.70 4.12 -3.97
N ILE A 86 2.23 5.35 -4.18
CA ILE A 86 1.74 6.21 -3.09
C ILE A 86 0.40 5.69 -2.56
N GLN A 87 -0.50 5.20 -3.41
CA GLN A 87 -1.75 4.57 -2.96
C GLN A 87 -1.49 3.30 -2.13
N VAL A 88 -0.57 2.43 -2.58
CA VAL A 88 -0.10 1.26 -1.80
C VAL A 88 0.36 1.69 -0.40
N ALA A 89 1.21 2.71 -0.32
CA ALA A 89 1.70 3.22 0.96
C ALA A 89 0.57 3.78 1.83
N ALA A 90 -0.37 4.52 1.23
CA ALA A 90 -1.52 5.08 1.94
C ALA A 90 -2.44 3.98 2.50
N VAL A 91 -2.68 2.89 1.75
CA VAL A 91 -3.48 1.75 2.23
C VAL A 91 -2.76 1.00 3.35
N ALA A 92 -1.46 0.80 3.25
CA ALA A 92 -0.67 0.18 4.32
C ALA A 92 -0.73 1.01 5.62
N VAL A 93 -0.60 2.34 5.53
CA VAL A 93 -0.74 3.26 6.66
C VAL A 93 -2.15 3.19 7.24
N ALA A 94 -3.19 3.28 6.40
CA ALA A 94 -4.58 3.21 6.85
C ALA A 94 -4.90 1.88 7.57
N TRP A 95 -4.32 0.77 7.11
CA TRP A 95 -4.47 -0.53 7.76
C TRP A 95 -3.78 -0.58 9.14
N ALA A 96 -2.58 -0.02 9.25
CA ALA A 96 -1.87 0.12 10.53
C ALA A 96 -2.64 1.00 11.51
N GLU A 97 -3.15 2.16 11.09
CA GLU A 97 -3.99 2.99 11.95
C GLU A 97 -5.29 2.25 12.37
N ALA A 98 -5.83 1.42 11.48
CA ALA A 98 -6.98 0.59 11.82
C ALA A 98 -6.63 -0.49 12.85
N LEU A 99 -5.36 -0.95 12.92
CA LEU A 99 -4.86 -1.84 13.97
C LEU A 99 -4.83 -1.09 15.30
N ASP A 100 -4.29 0.13 15.31
CA ASP A 100 -4.18 0.94 16.51
C ASP A 100 -5.55 1.29 17.10
N ARG A 101 -6.55 1.58 16.26
CA ARG A 101 -7.93 1.85 16.71
C ARG A 101 -8.64 0.64 17.32
N ARG A 102 -8.19 -0.59 17.03
CA ARG A 102 -8.82 -1.83 17.53
C ARG A 102 -8.02 -2.51 18.64
N GLY A 103 -6.81 -2.03 18.93
CA GLY A 103 -5.97 -2.39 20.08
C GLY A 103 -5.99 -1.31 21.16
#